data_AF-A0A2E8KLV4-F1
#
_entry.id   AF-A0A2E8KLV4-F1
#
_cell.length_a   1.000
_cell.length_b   1.000
_cell.length_c   1.000
_cell.angle_alpha   90.00
_cell.angle_beta   90.00
_cell.angle_gamma   90.00
#
_symmetry.space_group_name_H-M   'P 1'
#
loop_
_entity.id
_entity.type
_entity.pdbx_description
1 polymer ?
#
loop_
_entity_poly.entity_id
_entity_poly.type
_entity_poly.pdbx_seq_one_letter_code
_entity_poly.pdbx_strand_id
1 'polypeptide(L)'
;MSPVNISRWLSREVNLLQFGTPITCVYNPLVYARKPHESYLKQHAKQGIDVLFLGMNPGPWGMAQTGVPFGEISLVRDFLGIDEVVRQPPIIHPKRPINGFSCTRSEVSGKRLWGWVQNRFKKVSAFNERFFVANYCPLVFMEESG
;
A
#
# COMPACT_ATOMS: atom_id res chain seq x y z
N MET A 1 -19.00 0.09 -8.99
CA MET A 1 -17.87 1.03 -9.17
C MET A 1 -16.58 0.21 -9.18
N SER A 2 -15.60 0.48 -10.05
CA SER A 2 -14.35 -0.31 -10.08
C SER A 2 -13.49 -0.02 -8.84
N PRO A 3 -12.65 -0.98 -8.37
CA PRO A 3 -11.74 -0.74 -7.25
C PRO A 3 -10.85 0.49 -7.43
N VAL A 4 -10.40 0.75 -8.67
CA VAL A 4 -9.63 1.96 -9.01
C VAL A 4 -10.44 3.23 -8.78
N ASN A 5 -11.70 3.27 -9.19
CA ASN A 5 -12.55 4.44 -9.00
C ASN A 5 -12.88 4.67 -7.52
N ILE A 6 -13.07 3.60 -6.74
CA ILE A 6 -13.26 3.66 -5.28
C ILE A 6 -11.99 4.24 -4.62
N SER A 7 -10.81 3.72 -4.96
CA SER A 7 -9.52 4.21 -4.42
C SER A 7 -9.26 5.68 -4.78
N ARG A 8 -9.55 6.09 -6.02
CA ARG A 8 -9.44 7.50 -6.45
C ARG A 8 -10.42 8.41 -5.72
N TRP A 9 -11.64 7.96 -5.50
CA TRP A 9 -12.62 8.70 -4.70
C TRP A 9 -12.12 8.85 -3.27
N LEU A 10 -11.79 7.76 -2.58
CA LEU A 10 -11.28 7.79 -1.21
C LEU A 10 -10.05 8.68 -1.06
N SER A 11 -9.08 8.57 -1.98
CA SER A 11 -7.88 9.41 -2.01
C SER A 11 -8.19 10.91 -2.05
N ARG A 12 -9.22 11.31 -2.81
CA ARG A 12 -9.67 12.70 -2.86
C ARG A 12 -10.32 13.13 -1.54
N GLU A 13 -11.24 12.34 -1.02
CA GLU A 13 -11.96 12.67 0.23
C GLU A 13 -10.99 12.85 1.41
N VAL A 14 -10.04 11.90 1.59
CA VAL A 14 -9.10 11.97 2.72
C VAL A 14 -8.06 13.08 2.57
N ASN A 15 -7.78 13.55 1.34
CA ASN A 15 -6.88 14.68 1.12
C ASN A 15 -7.49 16.04 1.52
N LEU A 16 -8.80 16.12 1.71
CA LEU A 16 -9.47 17.34 2.17
C LEU A 16 -9.40 17.50 3.70
N LEU A 17 -9.02 16.43 4.41
CA LEU A 17 -8.97 16.43 5.86
C LEU A 17 -7.74 17.18 6.37
N GLN A 18 -7.94 17.90 7.48
CA GLN A 18 -6.87 18.56 8.23
C GLN A 18 -6.70 17.86 9.57
N PHE A 19 -5.45 17.68 9.98
CA PHE A 19 -5.10 17.00 11.21
C PHE A 19 -4.34 17.97 12.11
N GLY A 20 -4.82 18.11 13.35
CA GLY A 20 -4.16 18.92 14.37
C GLY A 20 -3.06 18.17 15.10
N THR A 21 -2.52 18.80 16.13
CA THR A 21 -1.53 18.18 17.02
C THR A 21 -2.06 16.86 17.62
N PRO A 22 -1.19 15.84 17.82
CA PRO A 22 0.27 15.85 17.65
C PRO A 22 0.77 15.51 16.23
N ILE A 23 -0.12 15.41 15.23
CA ILE A 23 0.25 14.99 13.87
C ILE A 23 0.98 16.14 13.16
N THR A 24 2.22 15.90 12.71
CA THR A 24 3.04 16.89 12.00
C THR A 24 3.25 16.55 10.53
N CYS A 25 3.09 15.28 10.15
CA CYS A 25 3.21 14.84 8.76
C CYS A 25 2.20 13.75 8.44
N VAL A 26 1.55 13.88 7.28
CA VAL A 26 0.59 12.88 6.77
C VAL A 26 0.99 12.49 5.37
N TYR A 27 1.13 11.19 5.13
CA TYR A 27 1.33 10.64 3.79
C TYR A 27 0.05 10.01 3.27
N ASN A 28 -0.23 10.24 1.99
CA ASN A 28 -1.24 9.53 1.24
C ASN A 28 -0.60 8.78 0.04
N PRO A 29 -0.26 7.48 0.20
CA PRO A 29 0.32 6.67 -0.87
C PRO A 29 -0.59 6.52 -2.07
N LEU A 30 -1.91 6.69 -1.92
CA LEU A 30 -2.84 6.66 -3.06
C LEU A 30 -2.64 7.85 -4.01
N VAL A 31 -1.89 8.87 -3.60
CA VAL A 31 -1.51 10.02 -4.44
C VAL A 31 -0.15 9.77 -5.09
N TYR A 32 0.90 9.64 -4.28
CA TYR A 32 2.28 9.63 -4.80
C TYR A 32 2.72 8.24 -5.30
N ALA A 33 2.18 7.15 -4.74
CA ALA A 33 2.36 5.77 -5.21
C ALA A 33 1.14 5.27 -6.00
N ARG A 34 0.40 6.19 -6.65
CA ARG A 34 -0.82 5.87 -7.40
C ARG A 34 -0.61 4.85 -8.51
N LYS A 35 0.50 4.93 -9.25
CA LYS A 35 0.79 4.00 -10.36
C LYS A 35 0.87 2.55 -9.88
N PRO A 36 1.76 2.18 -8.94
CA PRO A 36 1.79 0.80 -8.44
C PRO A 36 0.49 0.41 -7.74
N HIS A 37 -0.17 1.32 -7.02
CA HIS A 37 -1.45 1.01 -6.39
C HIS A 37 -2.55 0.67 -7.41
N GLU A 38 -2.71 1.45 -8.47
CA GLU A 38 -3.68 1.14 -9.53
C GLU A 38 -3.30 -0.13 -10.30
N SER A 39 -2.01 -0.41 -10.47
CA SER A 39 -1.53 -1.67 -11.03
C SER A 39 -1.97 -2.85 -10.16
N TYR A 40 -1.77 -2.75 -8.85
CA TYR A 40 -2.23 -3.73 -7.87
C TYR A 40 -3.73 -4.00 -7.97
N LEU A 41 -4.54 -2.94 -7.96
CA LEU A 41 -6.00 -3.06 -8.06
C LEU A 41 -6.43 -3.72 -9.37
N LYS A 42 -5.86 -3.31 -10.50
CA LYS A 42 -6.24 -3.87 -11.82
C LYS A 42 -5.85 -5.33 -11.96
N GLN A 43 -4.67 -5.70 -11.46
CA GLN A 43 -4.14 -7.06 -11.60
C GLN A 43 -4.80 -8.04 -10.62
N HIS A 44 -5.03 -7.62 -9.38
CA HIS A 44 -5.33 -8.54 -8.27
C HIS A 44 -6.73 -8.39 -7.66
N ALA A 45 -7.43 -7.28 -7.85
CA ALA A 45 -8.80 -7.16 -7.33
C ALA A 45 -9.78 -7.87 -8.29
N LYS A 46 -10.20 -9.09 -7.93
CA LYS A 46 -11.19 -9.87 -8.67
C LYS A 46 -12.59 -9.68 -8.08
N GLN A 47 -13.61 -9.88 -8.92
CA GLN A 47 -14.99 -9.98 -8.47
C GLN A 47 -15.29 -11.41 -8.04
N GLY A 48 -16.25 -11.59 -7.13
CA GLY A 48 -16.64 -12.92 -6.65
C GLY A 48 -15.63 -13.55 -5.70
N ILE A 49 -14.76 -12.76 -5.06
CA ILE A 49 -13.89 -13.25 -3.99
C ILE A 49 -14.73 -13.64 -2.76
N ASP A 50 -14.23 -14.61 -2.00
CA ASP A 50 -14.87 -15.09 -0.78
C ASP A 50 -14.50 -14.23 0.44
N VAL A 51 -13.26 -13.71 0.46
CA VAL A 51 -12.68 -13.10 1.66
C VAL A 51 -11.86 -11.85 1.33
N LEU A 52 -12.11 -10.78 2.07
CA LEU A 52 -11.30 -9.58 2.10
C LEU A 52 -10.45 -9.54 3.38
N PHE A 53 -9.13 -9.63 3.25
CA PHE A 53 -8.22 -9.29 4.34
C PHE A 53 -8.10 -7.78 4.44
N LEU A 54 -8.33 -7.23 5.64
CA LEU A 54 -8.34 -5.80 5.87
C LEU A 54 -7.31 -5.43 6.94
N GLY A 55 -6.24 -4.75 6.52
CA GLY A 55 -5.29 -4.11 7.43
C GLY A 55 -5.79 -2.75 7.91
N MET A 56 -5.10 -2.19 8.90
CA MET A 56 -5.45 -0.89 9.49
C MET A 56 -5.08 0.26 8.55
N ASN A 57 -3.79 0.51 8.38
CA ASN A 57 -3.23 1.57 7.53
C ASN A 57 -1.79 1.23 7.09
N PRO A 58 -1.17 1.99 6.17
CA PRO A 58 0.15 1.67 5.62
C PRO A 58 1.26 1.71 6.67
N GLY A 59 2.16 0.73 6.62
CA GLY A 59 3.45 0.80 7.30
C GLY A 59 4.46 1.67 6.53
N PRO A 60 5.45 2.28 7.22
CA PRO A 60 6.38 3.24 6.62
C PRO A 60 7.35 2.63 5.59
N TRP A 61 7.59 1.32 5.67
CA TRP A 61 8.55 0.61 4.82
C TRP A 61 7.91 -0.37 3.84
N GLY A 62 6.57 -0.48 3.83
CA GLY A 62 5.84 -1.30 2.87
C GLY A 62 4.91 -0.45 2.03
N MET A 63 3.61 -0.39 2.36
CA MET A 63 2.64 0.33 1.53
C MET A 63 2.95 1.83 1.37
N ALA A 64 3.59 2.48 2.35
CA ALA A 64 4.04 3.86 2.17
C ALA A 64 5.11 4.01 1.07
N GLN A 65 5.88 2.96 0.79
CA GLN A 65 6.89 2.95 -0.27
C GLN A 65 6.31 2.46 -1.60
N THR A 66 5.48 1.42 -1.57
CA THR A 66 5.04 0.69 -2.77
C THR A 66 3.64 1.02 -3.25
N GLY A 67 2.79 1.61 -2.40
CA GLY A 67 1.36 1.76 -2.68
C GLY A 67 0.56 0.46 -2.59
N VAL A 68 1.18 -0.68 -2.24
CA VAL A 68 0.50 -1.98 -2.12
C VAL A 68 0.28 -2.33 -0.65
N PRO A 69 -0.93 -2.75 -0.21
CA PRO A 69 -1.18 -3.17 1.17
C PRO A 69 -0.17 -4.24 1.62
N PHE A 70 0.37 -4.08 2.84
CA PHE A 70 1.43 -4.96 3.35
C PHE A 70 2.63 -5.06 2.41
N GLY A 71 2.90 -4.02 1.62
CA GLY A 71 3.71 -4.10 0.41
C GLY A 71 5.21 -4.11 0.65
N GLU A 72 5.74 -5.21 1.19
CA GLU A 72 7.17 -5.47 1.28
C GLU A 72 7.81 -5.50 -0.11
N ILE A 73 8.89 -4.74 -0.29
CA ILE A 73 9.46 -4.39 -1.60
C ILE A 73 9.72 -5.62 -2.49
N SER A 74 10.42 -6.63 -1.96
CA SER A 74 10.78 -7.81 -2.75
C SER A 74 9.56 -8.62 -3.16
N LEU A 75 8.60 -8.78 -2.26
CA LEU A 75 7.39 -9.55 -2.57
C LEU A 75 6.45 -8.79 -3.52
N VAL A 76 6.38 -7.47 -3.43
CA VAL A 76 5.60 -6.67 -4.39
C VAL A 76 6.21 -6.77 -5.79
N ARG A 77 7.53 -6.61 -5.91
CA ARG A 77 8.20 -6.69 -7.20
C ARG A 77 8.21 -8.11 -7.77
N ASP A 78 8.72 -9.06 -6.99
CA ASP A 78 9.11 -10.38 -7.47
C ASP A 78 7.97 -11.41 -7.41
N PHE A 79 6.98 -11.22 -6.54
CA PHE A 79 5.83 -12.14 -6.40
C PHE A 79 4.52 -11.56 -6.92
N LEU A 80 4.22 -10.29 -6.63
CA LEU A 80 3.02 -9.62 -7.16
C LEU A 80 3.23 -9.09 -8.58
N GLY A 81 4.48 -8.92 -9.02
CA GLY A 81 4.80 -8.46 -10.37
C GLY A 81 4.54 -6.97 -10.59
N ILE A 82 4.73 -6.16 -9.54
CA ILE A 82 4.49 -4.72 -9.59
C ILE A 82 5.79 -3.99 -9.32
N ASP A 83 6.26 -3.24 -10.32
CA ASP A 83 7.41 -2.34 -10.22
C ASP A 83 7.10 -1.10 -11.06
N GLU A 84 6.62 -0.05 -10.38
CA GLU A 84 6.09 1.14 -11.03
C GLU A 84 6.62 2.39 -10.34
N VAL A 85 6.61 3.51 -11.08
CA VAL A 85 7.13 4.78 -10.57
C VAL A 85 6.33 5.25 -9.35
N VAL A 86 7.06 5.53 -8.26
CA VAL A 86 6.59 6.17 -7.03
C VAL A 86 7.11 7.61 -7.02
N ARG A 87 6.20 8.57 -6.86
CA ARG A 87 6.53 10.00 -6.73
C ARG A 87 6.79 10.36 -5.26
N GLN A 88 7.20 11.60 -5.02
CA GLN A 88 7.40 12.12 -3.67
C GLN A 88 6.09 12.74 -3.11
N PRO A 89 5.80 12.59 -1.81
CA PRO A 89 4.80 13.41 -1.14
C PRO A 89 5.29 14.88 -1.06
N PRO A 90 4.38 15.85 -0.91
CA PRO A 90 4.73 17.27 -0.91
C PRO A 90 5.58 17.68 0.31
N ILE A 91 5.41 16.99 1.42
CA ILE A 91 6.18 17.15 2.65
C ILE A 91 6.73 15.77 2.98
N ILE A 92 8.02 15.69 3.32
CA ILE A 92 8.68 14.44 3.69
C ILE A 92 9.22 14.59 5.11
N HIS A 93 8.82 13.67 5.99
CA HIS A 93 9.41 13.57 7.31
C HIS A 93 10.84 13.00 7.21
N PRO A 94 11.87 13.65 7.79
CA PRO A 94 13.27 13.24 7.63
C PRO A 94 13.57 11.80 8.04
N LYS A 95 12.88 11.27 9.06
CA LYS A 95 13.04 9.88 9.53
C LYS A 95 12.23 8.84 8.74
N ARG A 96 11.41 9.27 7.78
CA ARG A 96 10.50 8.43 6.98
C ARG A 96 10.56 8.85 5.49
N PRO A 97 11.75 8.77 4.86
CA PRO A 97 11.88 9.09 3.44
C PRO A 97 11.08 8.11 2.56
N ILE A 98 10.61 8.58 1.41
CA ILE A 98 9.97 7.77 0.39
C ILE A 98 10.98 7.50 -0.73
N ASN A 99 11.48 6.26 -0.78
CA ASN A 99 12.46 5.80 -1.78
C ASN A 99 11.82 4.88 -2.82
N GLY A 100 10.51 4.63 -2.73
CA GLY A 100 9.80 3.73 -3.64
C GLY A 100 10.37 2.32 -3.61
N PHE A 101 10.44 1.67 -4.77
CA PHE A 101 11.01 0.33 -4.95
C PHE A 101 12.53 0.25 -4.72
N SER A 102 13.22 1.39 -4.59
CA SER A 102 14.64 1.45 -4.20
C SER A 102 14.83 1.45 -2.67
N CYS A 103 13.76 1.37 -1.88
CA CYS A 103 13.86 1.26 -0.43
C CYS A 103 14.56 -0.05 -0.04
N THR A 104 15.62 0.04 0.76
CA THR A 104 16.39 -1.12 1.24
C THR A 104 15.88 -1.68 2.57
N ARG A 105 14.91 -1.01 3.21
CA ARG A 105 14.27 -1.49 4.44
C ARG A 105 13.16 -2.48 4.10
N SER A 106 13.08 -3.55 4.86
CA SER A 106 12.01 -4.55 4.73
C SER A 106 10.91 -4.27 5.75
N GLU A 107 9.65 -4.38 5.30
CA GLU A 107 8.48 -4.35 6.19
C GLU A 107 8.19 -5.77 6.68
N VAL A 108 8.46 -6.03 7.97
CA VAL A 108 8.32 -7.38 8.56
C VAL A 108 6.88 -7.91 8.45
N SER A 109 5.88 -7.06 8.69
CA SER A 109 4.46 -7.42 8.57
C SER A 109 4.11 -7.87 7.16
N GLY A 110 4.51 -7.08 6.16
CA GLY A 110 4.36 -7.41 4.75
C GLY A 110 5.08 -8.69 4.34
N LYS A 111 6.32 -8.86 4.81
CA LYS A 111 7.11 -10.07 4.57
C LYS A 111 6.39 -11.31 5.06
N ARG A 112 5.79 -11.24 6.26
CA ARG A 112 5.05 -12.36 6.85
C ARG A 112 3.78 -12.66 6.06
N LEU A 113 2.98 -11.65 5.73
CA LEU A 113 1.71 -11.84 5.04
C LEU A 113 1.93 -12.37 3.62
N TRP A 114 2.67 -11.64 2.78
CA TRP A 114 2.88 -12.06 1.39
C TRP A 114 3.78 -13.27 1.27
N GLY A 115 4.71 -13.47 2.22
CA GLY A 115 5.50 -14.69 2.29
C GLY A 115 4.64 -15.91 2.61
N TRP A 116 3.66 -15.79 3.51
CA TRP A 116 2.68 -16.85 3.74
C TRP A 116 1.84 -17.13 2.48
N VAL A 117 1.35 -16.09 1.80
CA VAL A 117 0.59 -16.24 0.54
C VAL A 117 1.44 -16.96 -0.51
N GLN A 118 2.67 -16.50 -0.75
CA GLN A 118 3.59 -17.12 -1.69
C GLN A 118 3.86 -18.58 -1.34
N ASN A 119 4.09 -18.90 -0.06
CA ASN A 119 4.35 -20.25 0.37
C ASN A 119 3.14 -21.19 0.21
N ARG A 120 1.93 -20.71 0.50
CA ARG A 120 0.70 -21.51 0.47
C ARG A 120 0.14 -21.68 -0.93
N PHE A 121 0.11 -20.61 -1.73
CA PHE A 121 -0.57 -20.57 -3.03
C PHE A 121 0.39 -20.69 -4.21
N LYS A 122 1.70 -20.47 -4.02
CA LYS A 122 2.78 -20.49 -5.02
C LYS A 122 2.68 -19.42 -6.12
N LYS A 123 1.48 -19.09 -6.56
CA LYS A 123 1.16 -18.02 -7.52
C LYS A 123 0.13 -17.10 -6.91
N VAL A 124 0.32 -15.79 -7.04
CA VAL A 124 -0.67 -14.81 -6.56
C VAL A 124 -2.02 -14.96 -7.26
N SER A 125 -2.05 -15.44 -8.51
CA SER A 125 -3.30 -15.67 -9.25
C SER A 125 -4.23 -16.65 -8.53
N ALA A 126 -3.69 -17.73 -7.95
CA ALA A 126 -4.47 -18.71 -7.20
C ALA A 126 -5.01 -18.15 -5.87
N PHE A 127 -4.31 -17.20 -5.26
CA PHE A 127 -4.82 -16.46 -4.10
C PHE A 127 -5.97 -15.52 -4.51
N ASN A 128 -5.80 -14.78 -5.61
CA ASN A 128 -6.74 -13.77 -6.07
C ASN A 128 -8.09 -14.32 -6.56
N GLU A 129 -8.18 -15.63 -6.81
CA GLU A 129 -9.46 -16.29 -7.13
C GLU A 129 -10.48 -16.15 -6.01
N ARG A 130 -10.01 -16.12 -4.75
CA ARG A 130 -10.88 -16.19 -3.56
C ARG A 130 -10.59 -15.10 -2.53
N PHE A 131 -9.44 -14.45 -2.62
CA PHE A 131 -8.94 -13.54 -1.59
C PHE A 131 -8.46 -12.22 -2.18
N PHE A 132 -8.58 -11.15 -1.39
CA PHE A 132 -7.97 -9.87 -1.69
C PHE A 132 -7.48 -9.18 -0.41
N VAL A 133 -6.50 -8.28 -0.52
CA VAL A 133 -5.94 -7.55 0.63
C VAL A 133 -6.15 -6.04 0.42
N ALA A 134 -6.68 -5.36 1.44
CA ALA A 134 -6.85 -3.91 1.46
C ALA A 134 -6.44 -3.33 2.81
N ASN A 135 -6.31 -2.02 2.88
CA ASN A 135 -6.25 -1.28 4.14
C ASN A 135 -7.56 -0.50 4.34
N TYR A 136 -8.00 -0.39 5.58
CA TYR A 136 -9.16 0.42 5.96
C TYR A 136 -8.90 1.91 5.75
N CYS A 137 -7.79 2.40 6.30
CA CYS A 137 -7.34 3.78 6.13
C CYS A 137 -6.10 3.82 5.21
N PRO A 138 -6.06 4.70 4.20
CA PRO A 138 -4.91 4.80 3.31
C PRO A 138 -3.81 5.72 3.85
N LEU A 139 -4.04 6.45 4.94
CA LEU A 139 -3.13 7.49 5.41
C LEU A 139 -2.08 6.95 6.39
N VAL A 140 -0.89 7.54 6.34
CA VAL A 140 0.15 7.36 7.36
C VAL A 140 0.27 8.66 8.14
N PHE A 141 0.23 8.56 9.46
CA PHE A 141 0.33 9.69 10.37
C PHE A 141 1.65 9.61 11.12
N MET A 142 2.35 10.73 11.24
CA MET A 142 3.61 10.84 11.97
C MET A 142 3.57 12.09 12.86
N GLU A 143 4.12 11.93 14.07
CA GLU A 143 4.50 13.03 14.95
C GLU A 143 5.91 13.52 14.58
N GLU A 144 6.39 14.60 15.19
CA GLU A 144 7.76 15.12 14.99
C GLU A 144 8.86 14.09 15.32
N SER A 145 8.56 13.15 16.23
CA SER A 145 9.49 12.08 16.58
C SER A 145 9.64 11.02 15.49
N GLY A 146 8.68 10.95 14.54
CA GLY A 146 8.68 10.13 13.32
C GLY A 146 8.02 8.75 13.43
#